data_AF-A0A9N8P0F6-F1
#
_entry.id   AF-A0A9N8P0F6-F1
#
_cell.length_a   1.000
_cell.length_b   1.000
_cell.length_c   1.000
_cell.angle_alpha   90.00
_cell.angle_beta   90.00
_cell.angle_gamma   90.00
#
_symmetry.space_group_name_H-M   'P 1'
#
loop_
_entity.id
_entity.type
_entity.pdbx_description
1 polymer ?
#
loop_
_entity_poly.entity_id
_entity_poly.type
_entity_poly.pdbx_seq_one_letter_code
_entity_poly.pdbx_strand_id
1 'polypeptide(L)'
;MENVLTTILSSSIVATLVAGIVTRITEGRIQSTFDKKLESVKKEHSLEIAKFQSELDSLKAKENFKFTKLHEERFKVLKETYALLNKCRNDLGLFVAEIKLIPRDTTFEKNEEKLHKNFLASNEEVVRYIDDNLIFFSENLESMLAEFLEESFQISIDYNPNHPVNKLVFPHREVKKNTVSSYQRLNNNIQPIMIAIRTEFRELLGANL
;
A
#
# COMPACT_ATOMS: atom_id res chain seq x y z
N MET A 1 103.90 -3.68 15.34
CA MET A 1 102.87 -2.78 14.76
C MET A 1 101.76 -3.56 14.05
N GLU A 2 102.04 -4.70 13.40
CA GLU A 2 101.01 -5.54 12.75
C GLU A 2 99.90 -6.04 13.71
N ASN A 3 100.24 -6.44 14.95
CA ASN A 3 99.24 -6.91 15.92
C ASN A 3 98.23 -5.83 16.39
N VAL A 4 98.58 -4.55 16.33
CA VAL A 4 97.66 -3.47 16.75
C VAL A 4 96.70 -3.15 15.61
N LEU A 5 97.18 -3.14 14.36
CA LEU A 5 96.36 -2.90 13.17
C LEU A 5 95.33 -4.02 12.93
N THR A 6 95.72 -5.28 13.11
CA THR A 6 94.82 -6.44 12.98
C THR A 6 93.77 -6.50 14.10
N THR A 7 94.09 -6.02 15.30
CA THR A 7 93.15 -5.95 16.43
C THR A 7 92.13 -4.81 16.24
N ILE A 8 92.56 -3.67 15.68
CA ILE A 8 91.66 -2.55 15.35
C ILE A 8 90.74 -2.90 14.17
N LEU A 9 91.27 -3.54 13.11
CA LEU A 9 90.47 -3.97 11.97
C LEU A 9 89.48 -5.07 12.36
N SER A 10 89.91 -6.07 13.13
CA SER A 10 89.04 -7.16 13.59
C SER A 10 87.94 -6.68 14.55
N SER A 11 88.26 -5.77 15.49
CA SER A 11 87.25 -5.16 16.37
C SER A 11 86.24 -4.28 15.62
N SER A 12 86.64 -3.57 14.56
CA SER A 12 85.72 -2.77 13.72
C SER A 12 84.75 -3.64 12.92
N ILE A 13 85.21 -4.79 12.39
CA ILE A 13 84.37 -5.74 11.64
C ILE A 13 83.36 -6.40 12.58
N VAL A 14 83.79 -6.79 13.78
CA VAL A 14 82.90 -7.35 14.81
C VAL A 14 81.86 -6.33 15.25
N ALA A 15 82.25 -5.08 15.49
CA ALA A 15 81.31 -4.01 15.85
C ALA A 15 80.26 -3.74 14.76
N THR A 16 80.67 -3.76 13.48
CA THR A 16 79.76 -3.55 12.34
C THR A 16 78.79 -4.71 12.16
N LEU A 17 79.24 -5.96 12.34
CA LEU A 17 78.39 -7.16 12.34
C LEU A 17 77.38 -7.15 13.47
N VAL A 18 77.82 -6.83 14.70
CA VAL A 18 76.94 -6.73 15.87
C VAL A 18 75.91 -5.61 15.67
N ALA A 19 76.33 -4.44 15.18
CA ALA A 19 75.41 -3.35 14.85
C ALA A 19 74.40 -3.79 13.78
N GLY A 20 74.82 -4.48 12.72
CA GLY A 20 73.92 -5.00 11.68
C GLY A 20 72.90 -6.02 12.21
N ILE A 21 73.32 -6.90 13.12
CA ILE A 21 72.42 -7.85 13.79
C ILE A 21 71.42 -7.12 14.68
N VAL A 22 71.88 -6.16 15.49
CA VAL A 22 71.01 -5.34 16.36
C VAL A 22 70.00 -4.56 15.52
N THR A 23 70.44 -3.89 14.45
CA THR A 23 69.53 -3.15 13.55
C THR A 23 68.45 -4.05 12.98
N ARG A 24 68.80 -5.23 12.45
CA ARG A 24 67.82 -6.19 11.92
C ARG A 24 66.83 -6.69 12.97
N ILE A 25 67.29 -6.97 14.19
CA ILE A 25 66.40 -7.37 15.31
C ILE A 25 65.43 -6.23 15.65
N THR A 26 65.93 -4.99 15.65
CA THR A 26 65.14 -3.80 16.00
C THR A 26 64.11 -3.50 14.92
N GLU A 27 64.49 -3.52 13.65
CA GLU A 27 63.61 -3.38 12.49
C GLU A 27 62.52 -4.46 12.48
N GLY A 28 62.90 -5.74 12.68
CA GLY A 28 61.94 -6.85 12.75
C GLY A 28 60.92 -6.71 13.89
N ARG A 29 61.34 -6.19 15.05
CA ARG A 29 60.44 -5.91 16.18
C ARG A 29 59.49 -4.74 15.89
N ILE A 30 59.99 -3.68 15.27
CA ILE A 30 59.17 -2.53 14.87
C ILE A 30 58.13 -2.98 13.84
N GLN A 31 58.55 -3.70 12.80
CA GLN A 31 57.66 -4.21 11.77
C GLN A 31 56.60 -5.15 12.35
N SER A 32 56.99 -6.11 13.20
CA SER A 32 56.03 -6.98 13.90
C SER A 32 55.02 -6.21 14.75
N THR A 33 55.43 -5.11 15.38
CA THR A 33 54.53 -4.27 16.18
C THR A 33 53.55 -3.50 15.30
N PHE A 34 54.02 -2.94 14.17
CA PHE A 34 53.17 -2.31 13.17
C PHE A 34 52.17 -3.29 12.56
N ASP A 35 52.62 -4.49 12.19
CA ASP A 35 51.78 -5.53 11.62
C ASP A 35 50.67 -5.96 12.60
N LYS A 36 51.02 -6.18 13.86
CA LYS A 36 50.03 -6.49 14.92
C LYS A 36 49.03 -5.36 15.12
N LYS A 37 49.49 -4.11 15.12
CA LYS A 37 48.60 -2.95 15.28
C LYS A 37 47.69 -2.80 14.06
N LEU A 38 48.22 -3.02 12.86
CA LEU A 38 47.45 -3.00 11.62
C LEU A 38 46.40 -4.11 11.59
N GLU A 39 46.74 -5.33 11.97
CA GLU A 39 45.79 -6.44 12.09
C GLU A 39 44.71 -6.15 13.13
N SER A 40 45.09 -5.59 14.28
CA SER A 40 44.13 -5.20 15.32
C SER A 40 43.14 -4.16 14.80
N VAL A 41 43.61 -3.10 14.16
CA VAL A 41 42.77 -2.04 13.59
C VAL A 41 41.88 -2.59 12.48
N LYS A 42 42.40 -3.44 11.59
CA LYS A 42 41.61 -4.12 10.56
C LYS A 42 40.51 -4.99 11.18
N LYS A 43 40.81 -5.74 12.24
CA LYS A 43 39.84 -6.59 12.92
C LYS A 43 38.74 -5.74 13.58
N GLU A 44 39.11 -4.65 14.24
CA GLU A 44 38.17 -3.72 14.86
C GLU A 44 37.23 -3.09 13.82
N HIS A 45 37.76 -2.59 12.70
CA HIS A 45 36.95 -2.06 11.61
C HIS A 45 36.07 -3.13 10.95
N SER A 46 36.56 -4.36 10.76
CA SER A 46 35.73 -5.45 10.23
C SER A 46 34.56 -5.80 11.15
N LEU A 47 34.78 -5.78 12.48
CA LEU A 47 33.72 -5.97 13.47
C LEU A 47 32.71 -4.82 13.44
N GLU A 48 33.19 -3.59 13.33
CA GLU A 48 32.35 -2.40 13.25
C GLU A 48 31.51 -2.37 11.96
N ILE A 49 32.11 -2.70 10.81
CA ILE A 49 31.41 -2.85 9.53
C ILE A 49 30.33 -3.93 9.63
N ALA A 50 30.66 -5.10 10.18
CA ALA A 50 29.68 -6.18 10.37
C ALA A 50 28.53 -5.75 11.29
N LYS A 51 28.83 -4.98 12.34
CA LYS A 51 27.82 -4.40 13.23
C LYS A 51 26.90 -3.42 12.48
N PHE A 52 27.45 -2.48 11.71
CA PHE A 52 26.66 -1.55 10.92
C PHE A 52 25.82 -2.24 9.85
N GLN A 53 26.35 -3.28 9.20
CA GLN A 53 25.58 -4.08 8.24
C GLN A 53 24.39 -4.77 8.94
N SER A 54 24.61 -5.38 10.11
CA SER A 54 23.54 -6.01 10.87
C SER A 54 22.47 -5.01 11.33
N GLU A 55 22.86 -3.82 11.77
CA GLU A 55 21.93 -2.74 12.14
C GLU A 55 21.13 -2.25 10.94
N LEU A 56 21.77 -2.04 9.78
CA LEU A 56 21.10 -1.67 8.54
C LEU A 56 20.10 -2.72 8.08
N ASP A 57 20.46 -4.00 8.13
CA ASP A 57 19.57 -5.09 7.73
C ASP A 57 18.38 -5.22 8.68
N SER A 58 18.61 -5.03 9.99
CA SER A 58 17.52 -4.98 10.98
C SER A 58 16.56 -3.82 10.72
N LEU A 59 17.08 -2.62 10.43
CA LEU A 59 16.28 -1.45 10.08
C LEU A 59 15.49 -1.66 8.79
N LYS A 60 16.12 -2.20 7.74
CA LYS A 60 15.45 -2.57 6.49
C LYS A 60 14.34 -3.58 6.72
N ALA A 61 14.60 -4.63 7.50
CA ALA A 61 13.59 -5.64 7.81
C ALA A 61 12.38 -5.04 8.55
N LYS A 62 12.63 -4.12 9.50
CA LYS A 62 11.58 -3.42 10.24
C LYS A 62 10.74 -2.51 9.34
N GLU A 63 11.38 -1.71 8.49
CA GLU A 63 10.68 -0.82 7.56
C GLU A 63 9.90 -1.62 6.51
N ASN A 64 10.50 -2.66 5.94
CA ASN A 64 9.80 -3.57 5.03
C ASN A 64 8.58 -4.20 5.70
N PHE A 65 8.69 -4.67 6.94
CA PHE A 65 7.56 -5.23 7.67
C PHE A 65 6.43 -4.22 7.87
N LYS A 66 6.73 -3.00 8.31
CA LYS A 66 5.73 -1.92 8.49
C LYS A 66 5.06 -1.60 7.16
N PHE A 67 5.85 -1.43 6.11
CA PHE A 67 5.37 -1.14 4.76
C PHE A 67 4.41 -2.25 4.28
N THR A 68 4.83 -3.51 4.38
CA THR A 68 3.98 -4.66 4.03
C THR A 68 2.67 -4.66 4.82
N LYS A 69 2.72 -4.43 6.14
CA LYS A 69 1.51 -4.42 6.98
C LYS A 69 0.54 -3.29 6.62
N LEU A 70 1.06 -2.09 6.35
CA LEU A 70 0.25 -0.97 5.92
C LEU A 70 -0.41 -1.25 4.56
N HIS A 71 0.34 -1.81 3.61
CA HIS A 71 -0.19 -2.20 2.31
C HIS A 71 -1.22 -3.32 2.39
N GLU A 72 -1.01 -4.32 3.25
CA GLU A 72 -1.98 -5.38 3.50
C GLU A 72 -3.31 -4.81 4.01
N GLU A 73 -3.28 -3.91 5.00
CA GLU A 73 -4.52 -3.31 5.53
C GLU A 73 -5.17 -2.41 4.47
N ARG A 74 -4.38 -1.61 3.74
CA ARG A 74 -4.89 -0.82 2.62
C ARG A 74 -5.59 -1.69 1.58
N PHE A 75 -5.01 -2.82 1.19
CA PHE A 75 -5.63 -3.74 0.22
C PHE A 75 -6.93 -4.34 0.73
N LYS A 76 -7.00 -4.67 2.02
CA LYS A 76 -8.22 -5.14 2.66
C LYS A 76 -9.31 -4.06 2.63
N VAL A 77 -8.97 -2.82 2.97
CA VAL A 77 -9.89 -1.68 2.91
C VAL A 77 -10.41 -1.44 1.49
N LEU A 78 -9.52 -1.41 0.49
CA LEU A 78 -9.92 -1.22 -0.91
C LEU A 78 -10.84 -2.35 -1.39
N LYS A 79 -10.53 -3.60 -1.05
CA LYS A 79 -11.36 -4.75 -1.40
C LYS A 79 -12.76 -4.66 -0.79
N GLU A 80 -12.84 -4.35 0.50
CA GLU A 80 -14.12 -4.26 1.21
C GLU A 80 -14.94 -3.07 0.70
N THR A 81 -14.30 -1.91 0.49
CA THR A 81 -14.93 -0.74 -0.14
C THR A 81 -15.55 -1.12 -1.47
N TYR A 82 -14.80 -1.81 -2.35
CA TYR A 82 -15.33 -2.24 -3.64
C TYR A 82 -16.54 -3.16 -3.50
N ALA A 83 -16.53 -4.09 -2.54
CA ALA A 83 -17.64 -4.99 -2.29
C ALA A 83 -18.90 -4.23 -1.85
N LEU A 84 -18.75 -3.28 -0.93
CA LEU A 84 -19.84 -2.44 -0.44
C LEU A 84 -20.41 -1.52 -1.53
N LEU A 85 -19.56 -0.89 -2.35
CA LEU A 85 -19.99 -0.10 -3.50
C LEU A 85 -20.82 -0.92 -4.49
N ASN A 86 -20.38 -2.15 -4.81
CA ASN A 86 -21.14 -3.03 -5.70
C ASN A 86 -22.49 -3.41 -5.10
N LYS A 87 -22.54 -3.71 -3.80
CA LYS A 87 -23.79 -4.01 -3.09
C LYS A 87 -24.74 -2.81 -3.19
N CYS A 88 -24.28 -1.61 -2.83
CA CYS A 88 -25.05 -0.38 -2.89
C CYS A 88 -25.58 -0.10 -4.31
N ARG A 89 -24.71 -0.18 -5.33
CA ARG A 89 -25.11 -0.05 -6.73
C ARG A 89 -26.20 -1.06 -7.12
N ASN A 90 -26.04 -2.32 -6.72
CA ASN A 90 -26.99 -3.37 -7.06
C ASN A 90 -28.35 -3.14 -6.39
N ASP A 91 -28.35 -2.78 -5.10
CA ASP A 91 -29.56 -2.48 -4.35
C ASP A 91 -30.27 -1.23 -4.92
N LEU A 92 -29.52 -0.19 -5.30
CA LEU A 92 -30.04 0.97 -6.03
C LEU A 92 -30.66 0.54 -7.37
N GLY A 93 -29.94 -0.30 -8.14
CA GLY A 93 -30.39 -0.79 -9.43
C GLY A 93 -31.68 -1.59 -9.36
N LEU A 94 -31.85 -2.41 -8.31
CA LEU A 94 -33.11 -3.12 -8.04
C LEU A 94 -34.22 -2.14 -7.64
N PHE A 95 -33.89 -1.13 -6.84
CA PHE A 95 -34.85 -0.12 -6.41
C PHE A 95 -35.34 0.76 -7.57
N VAL A 96 -34.49 1.16 -8.52
CA VAL A 96 -34.90 2.04 -9.64
C VAL A 96 -35.20 1.30 -10.94
N ALA A 97 -35.21 -0.04 -10.91
CA ALA A 97 -35.45 -0.86 -12.09
C ALA A 97 -36.80 -0.54 -12.77
N GLU A 98 -36.78 -0.48 -14.10
CA GLU A 98 -37.98 -0.31 -14.93
C GLU A 98 -38.98 -1.47 -14.78
N ILE A 99 -38.47 -2.68 -14.55
CA ILE A 99 -39.26 -3.89 -14.39
C ILE A 99 -38.87 -4.53 -13.07
N LYS A 100 -39.83 -4.63 -12.16
CA LYS A 100 -39.63 -5.21 -10.83
C LYS A 100 -40.33 -6.56 -10.72
N LEU A 101 -39.60 -7.54 -10.19
CA LEU A 101 -40.18 -8.81 -9.80
C LEU A 101 -40.91 -8.62 -8.47
N ILE A 102 -42.21 -8.89 -8.46
CA ILE A 102 -43.04 -8.83 -7.25
C ILE A 102 -43.25 -10.26 -6.76
N PRO A 103 -42.74 -10.64 -5.57
CA PRO A 103 -43.04 -11.92 -4.95
C PRO A 103 -44.54 -12.17 -4.78
N ARG A 104 -44.97 -13.43 -4.87
CA ARG A 104 -46.39 -13.82 -4.81
C ARG A 104 -47.08 -13.47 -3.49
N ASP A 105 -46.31 -13.29 -2.43
CA ASP A 105 -46.73 -13.05 -1.05
C ASP A 105 -46.66 -11.58 -0.63
N THR A 106 -46.37 -10.65 -1.56
CA THR A 106 -46.27 -9.22 -1.26
C THR A 106 -47.04 -8.35 -2.25
N THR A 107 -47.35 -7.13 -1.83
CA THR A 107 -47.92 -6.08 -2.69
C THR A 107 -46.79 -5.26 -3.32
N PHE A 108 -47.09 -4.56 -4.41
CA PHE A 108 -46.14 -3.63 -5.04
C PHE A 108 -45.55 -2.64 -4.02
N GLU A 109 -46.40 -1.96 -3.23
CA GLU A 109 -45.98 -0.92 -2.29
C GLU A 109 -45.01 -1.47 -1.21
N LYS A 110 -45.32 -2.64 -0.66
CA LYS A 110 -44.43 -3.32 0.30
C LYS A 110 -43.11 -3.76 -0.32
N ASN A 111 -43.12 -4.25 -1.56
CA ASN A 111 -41.90 -4.60 -2.28
C ASN A 111 -41.04 -3.35 -2.54
N GLU A 112 -41.69 -2.25 -2.91
CA GLU A 112 -41.05 -0.96 -3.16
C GLU A 112 -40.36 -0.40 -1.92
N GLU A 113 -41.08 -0.37 -0.80
CA GLU A 113 -40.56 0.05 0.49
C GLU A 113 -39.38 -0.83 0.92
N LYS A 114 -39.46 -2.14 0.69
CA LYS A 114 -38.36 -3.08 0.98
C LYS A 114 -37.12 -2.77 0.14
N LEU A 115 -37.26 -2.58 -1.17
CA LEU A 115 -36.13 -2.26 -2.06
C LEU A 115 -35.50 -0.91 -1.69
N HIS A 116 -36.31 0.10 -1.37
CA HIS A 116 -35.80 1.38 -0.90
C HIS A 116 -35.04 1.24 0.42
N LYS A 117 -35.59 0.51 1.40
CA LYS A 117 -34.92 0.23 2.67
C LYS A 117 -33.59 -0.50 2.50
N ASN A 118 -33.54 -1.48 1.58
CA ASN A 118 -32.30 -2.18 1.26
C ASN A 118 -31.24 -1.21 0.71
N PHE A 119 -31.61 -0.36 -0.25
CA PHE A 119 -30.71 0.66 -0.77
C PHE A 119 -30.22 1.59 0.34
N LEU A 120 -31.11 2.18 1.15
CA LEU A 120 -30.72 3.08 2.24
C LEU A 120 -29.74 2.41 3.22
N ALA A 121 -30.01 1.16 3.61
CA ALA A 121 -29.14 0.40 4.50
C ALA A 121 -27.76 0.16 3.87
N SER A 122 -27.71 -0.21 2.58
CA SER A 122 -26.45 -0.41 1.86
C SER A 122 -25.67 0.90 1.67
N ASN A 123 -26.35 2.02 1.45
CA ASN A 123 -25.74 3.34 1.31
C ASN A 123 -25.17 3.83 2.64
N GLU A 124 -25.91 3.69 3.74
CA GLU A 124 -25.43 3.99 5.09
C GLU A 124 -24.22 3.14 5.47
N GLU A 125 -24.23 1.85 5.10
CA GLU A 125 -23.09 0.96 5.34
C GLU A 125 -21.84 1.42 4.59
N VAL A 126 -21.97 1.83 3.32
CA VAL A 126 -20.85 2.38 2.53
C VAL A 126 -20.32 3.67 3.16
N VAL A 127 -21.20 4.62 3.49
CA VAL A 127 -20.81 5.93 4.08
C VAL A 127 -20.02 5.71 5.35
N ARG A 128 -20.57 4.94 6.30
CA ARG A 128 -19.91 4.64 7.56
C ARG A 128 -18.57 3.95 7.35
N TYR A 129 -18.49 2.97 6.45
CA TYR A 129 -17.24 2.27 6.19
C TYR A 129 -16.17 3.19 5.61
N ILE A 130 -16.54 4.09 4.69
CA ILE A 130 -15.59 5.05 4.10
C ILE A 130 -15.10 6.03 5.16
N ASP A 131 -16.01 6.61 5.95
CA ASP A 131 -15.67 7.57 7.01
C ASP A 131 -14.70 6.96 8.03
N ASP A 132 -14.93 5.71 8.44
CA ASP A 132 -14.08 4.97 9.37
C ASP A 132 -12.69 4.65 8.79
N ASN A 133 -12.51 4.72 7.47
CA ASN A 133 -11.31 4.27 6.76
C ASN A 133 -10.66 5.34 5.86
N LEU A 134 -11.02 6.62 6.02
CA LEU A 134 -10.51 7.73 5.19
C LEU A 134 -9.00 7.74 5.01
N ILE A 135 -8.24 7.42 6.06
CA ILE A 135 -6.77 7.41 6.06
C ILE A 135 -6.14 6.47 5.00
N PHE A 136 -6.90 5.54 4.43
CA PHE A 136 -6.42 4.55 3.47
C PHE A 136 -6.68 4.96 2.01
N PHE A 137 -7.43 6.03 1.78
CA PHE A 137 -7.78 6.53 0.46
C PHE A 137 -6.88 7.69 0.04
N SER A 138 -6.69 7.85 -1.27
CA SER A 138 -6.08 9.06 -1.84
C SER A 138 -7.15 10.13 -1.99
N GLU A 139 -6.77 11.41 -2.04
CA GLU A 139 -7.71 12.52 -2.28
C GLU A 139 -8.54 12.31 -3.56
N ASN A 140 -7.90 11.80 -4.62
CA ASN A 140 -8.58 11.44 -5.87
C ASN A 140 -9.68 10.39 -5.65
N LEU A 141 -9.35 9.35 -4.88
CA LEU A 141 -10.27 8.26 -4.60
C LEU A 141 -11.40 8.70 -3.67
N GLU A 142 -11.11 9.52 -2.66
CA GLU A 142 -12.12 10.14 -1.81
C GLU A 142 -13.13 10.94 -2.66
N SER A 143 -12.65 11.73 -3.63
CA SER A 143 -13.52 12.48 -4.54
C SER A 143 -14.43 11.57 -5.37
N MET A 144 -13.89 10.48 -5.94
CA MET A 144 -14.69 9.52 -6.71
C MET A 144 -15.72 8.79 -5.85
N LEU A 145 -15.36 8.46 -4.61
CA LEU A 145 -16.26 7.83 -3.64
C LEU A 145 -17.39 8.79 -3.24
N ALA A 146 -17.08 10.06 -3.00
CA ALA A 146 -18.08 11.09 -2.71
C ALA A 146 -19.04 11.29 -3.89
N GLU A 147 -18.52 11.36 -5.12
CA GLU A 147 -19.33 11.47 -6.33
C GLU A 147 -20.25 10.26 -6.52
N PHE A 148 -19.76 9.04 -6.26
CA PHE A 148 -20.59 7.83 -6.25
C PHE A 148 -21.74 7.93 -5.26
N LEU A 149 -21.47 8.36 -4.02
CA LEU A 149 -22.45 8.45 -2.94
C LEU A 149 -23.51 9.51 -3.25
N GLU A 150 -23.09 10.69 -3.68
CA GLU A 150 -23.97 11.80 -4.04
C GLU A 150 -24.91 11.40 -5.19
N GLU A 151 -24.35 10.89 -6.29
CA GLU A 151 -25.14 10.52 -7.45
C GLU A 151 -26.09 9.34 -7.15
N SER A 152 -25.63 8.36 -6.35
CA SER A 152 -26.47 7.22 -5.95
C SER A 152 -27.68 7.70 -5.15
N PHE A 153 -27.45 8.61 -4.20
CA PHE A 153 -28.51 9.17 -3.38
C PHE A 153 -29.44 10.07 -4.21
N GLN A 154 -28.90 10.89 -5.10
CA GLN A 154 -29.70 11.75 -5.97
C GLN A 154 -30.61 10.94 -6.91
N ILE A 155 -30.10 9.84 -7.51
CA ILE A 155 -30.90 8.91 -8.31
C ILE A 155 -32.08 8.36 -7.50
N SER A 156 -31.87 8.05 -6.21
CA SER A 156 -32.91 7.54 -5.33
C SER A 156 -33.97 8.59 -4.97
N ILE A 157 -33.57 9.86 -4.79
CA ILE A 157 -34.49 10.98 -4.53
C ILE A 157 -35.34 11.28 -5.76
N ASP A 158 -34.71 11.33 -6.94
CA ASP A 158 -35.39 11.64 -8.19
C ASP A 158 -36.34 10.53 -8.62
N TYR A 159 -36.14 9.33 -8.10
CA TYR A 159 -37.05 8.22 -8.27
C TYR A 159 -38.33 8.41 -7.44
N ASN A 160 -39.48 8.60 -8.11
CA ASN A 160 -40.79 8.75 -7.46
C ASN A 160 -41.55 7.41 -7.38
N PRO A 161 -41.54 6.68 -6.24
CA PRO A 161 -42.20 5.38 -6.11
C PRO A 161 -43.73 5.45 -6.21
N ASN A 162 -44.34 6.61 -5.90
CA ASN A 162 -45.79 6.80 -5.92
C ASN A 162 -46.33 7.20 -7.31
N HIS A 163 -45.47 7.30 -8.31
CA HIS A 163 -45.91 7.54 -9.67
C HIS A 163 -46.85 6.39 -10.11
N PRO A 164 -48.06 6.66 -10.66
CA PRO A 164 -49.08 5.65 -11.01
C PRO A 164 -48.62 4.50 -11.92
N VAL A 165 -47.42 4.61 -12.45
CA VAL A 165 -46.85 3.80 -13.52
C VAL A 165 -45.74 2.88 -13.01
N ASN A 166 -45.12 3.19 -11.88
CA ASN A 166 -44.30 2.21 -11.16
C ASN A 166 -45.18 1.08 -10.61
N LYS A 167 -46.48 1.34 -10.38
CA LYS A 167 -47.49 0.35 -10.02
C LYS A 167 -47.97 -0.54 -11.18
N LEU A 168 -47.54 -0.28 -12.42
CA LEU A 168 -47.97 -1.03 -13.61
C LEU A 168 -46.88 -2.02 -14.05
N VAL A 169 -47.28 -3.24 -14.40
CA VAL A 169 -46.37 -4.26 -14.99
C VAL A 169 -45.88 -3.83 -16.39
N PHE A 170 -46.62 -2.93 -17.08
CA PHE A 170 -46.26 -2.36 -18.38
C PHE A 170 -46.64 -0.87 -18.48
N PRO A 171 -45.69 0.07 -18.48
CA PRO A 171 -45.96 1.51 -18.42
C PRO A 171 -46.30 2.16 -19.78
N HIS A 172 -47.11 3.22 -19.79
CA HIS A 172 -47.39 4.07 -20.97
C HIS A 172 -46.18 4.97 -21.37
N ARG A 173 -46.16 5.43 -22.63
CA ARG A 173 -44.99 5.96 -23.38
C ARG A 173 -44.26 7.15 -22.74
N GLU A 174 -44.96 8.15 -22.21
CA GLU A 174 -44.34 9.36 -21.63
C GLU A 174 -43.68 9.12 -20.27
N VAL A 175 -44.18 8.13 -19.53
CA VAL A 175 -43.74 7.85 -18.15
C VAL A 175 -42.61 6.82 -18.09
N LYS A 176 -42.49 6.00 -19.14
CA LYS A 176 -41.25 5.30 -19.48
C LYS A 176 -40.05 6.24 -19.32
N LYS A 177 -40.18 7.51 -19.74
CA LYS A 177 -39.11 8.51 -19.76
C LYS A 177 -38.46 8.79 -18.39
N ASN A 178 -39.20 8.83 -17.27
CA ASN A 178 -38.63 9.14 -15.94
C ASN A 178 -37.96 7.92 -15.28
N THR A 179 -38.62 6.76 -15.25
CA THR A 179 -37.99 5.53 -14.70
C THR A 179 -36.83 5.06 -15.58
N VAL A 180 -36.97 5.17 -16.91
CA VAL A 180 -35.84 5.03 -17.85
C VAL A 180 -34.76 6.06 -17.52
N SER A 181 -35.08 7.31 -17.16
CA SER A 181 -34.05 8.31 -16.86
C SER A 181 -33.24 7.98 -15.59
N SER A 182 -33.88 7.53 -14.50
CA SER A 182 -33.16 7.12 -13.28
C SER A 182 -32.31 5.87 -13.51
N TYR A 183 -32.86 4.86 -14.21
CA TYR A 183 -32.10 3.66 -14.57
C TYR A 183 -30.98 3.94 -15.59
N GLN A 184 -31.20 4.87 -16.53
CA GLN A 184 -30.18 5.33 -17.47
C GLN A 184 -29.08 6.10 -16.74
N ARG A 185 -29.39 6.93 -15.74
CA ARG A 185 -28.38 7.60 -14.91
C ARG A 185 -27.49 6.61 -14.16
N LEU A 186 -28.04 5.49 -13.71
CA LEU A 186 -27.21 4.41 -13.14
C LEU A 186 -26.18 3.87 -14.15
N ASN A 187 -26.54 3.77 -15.43
CA ASN A 187 -25.60 3.33 -16.48
C ASN A 187 -24.70 4.45 -16.99
N ASN A 188 -25.17 5.70 -17.02
CA ASN A 188 -24.46 6.81 -17.62
C ASN A 188 -23.55 7.54 -16.63
N ASN A 189 -23.89 7.53 -15.35
CA ASN A 189 -23.19 8.28 -14.30
C ASN A 189 -22.50 7.32 -13.32
N ILE A 190 -23.23 6.38 -12.72
CA ILE A 190 -22.66 5.45 -11.73
C ILE A 190 -21.67 4.47 -12.35
N GLN A 191 -21.98 3.90 -13.52
CA GLN A 191 -21.09 2.90 -14.15
C GLN A 191 -19.70 3.45 -14.53
N PRO A 192 -19.57 4.66 -15.11
CA PRO A 192 -18.26 5.29 -15.31
C PRO A 192 -17.49 5.51 -14.01
N ILE A 193 -18.14 6.01 -12.95
CA ILE A 193 -17.51 6.21 -11.63
C ILE A 193 -16.99 4.88 -11.09
N MET A 194 -17.78 3.81 -11.16
CA MET A 194 -17.36 2.47 -10.75
C MET A 194 -16.17 1.94 -11.56
N ILE A 195 -16.10 2.25 -12.86
CA ILE A 195 -14.95 1.89 -13.70
C ILE A 195 -13.71 2.66 -13.26
N ALA A 196 -13.83 3.96 -13.00
CA ALA A 196 -12.73 4.81 -12.54
C ALA A 196 -12.18 4.34 -11.19
N ILE A 197 -13.06 4.10 -10.20
CA ILE A 197 -12.70 3.55 -8.89
C ILE A 197 -11.98 2.21 -9.03
N ARG A 198 -12.49 1.31 -9.89
CA ARG A 198 -11.86 0.00 -10.13
C ARG A 198 -10.47 0.14 -10.75
N THR A 199 -10.28 1.09 -11.66
CA THR A 199 -8.98 1.34 -12.29
C THR A 199 -7.98 1.86 -11.25
N GLU A 200 -8.36 2.84 -10.44
CA GLU A 200 -7.54 3.36 -9.35
C GLU A 200 -7.18 2.24 -8.36
N PHE A 201 -8.13 1.39 -7.96
CA PHE A 201 -7.87 0.26 -7.07
C PHE A 201 -6.83 -0.70 -7.66
N ARG A 202 -6.92 -0.99 -8.97
CA ARG A 202 -5.96 -1.86 -9.66
C ARG A 202 -4.57 -1.25 -9.72
N GLU A 203 -4.46 0.05 -9.95
CA GLU A 203 -3.19 0.77 -9.93
C GLU A 203 -2.55 0.73 -8.54
N LEU A 204 -3.33 1.00 -7.49
CA LEU A 204 -2.88 0.91 -6.10
C LEU A 204 -2.47 -0.50 -5.68
N LEU A 205 -3.08 -1.54 -6.28
CA LEU A 205 -2.74 -2.95 -6.09
C LEU A 205 -1.53 -3.40 -6.92
N GLY A 206 -0.97 -2.55 -7.78
CA GLY A 206 0.17 -2.89 -8.64
C GLY A 206 -0.18 -3.82 -9.81
N ALA A 207 -1.44 -3.89 -10.24
CA ALA A 207 -1.86 -4.72 -11.36
C ALA A 207 -1.35 -4.23 -12.73
N ASN A 208 -0.80 -3.02 -12.78
CA ASN A 208 -0.21 -2.38 -13.97
C ASN A 208 1.32 -2.23 -13.89
N LEU A 209 1.99 -2.96 -12.97
CA LEU A 209 3.46 -3.02 -12.85
C LEU A 209 4.05 -4.17 -13.68
#